data_AF-A0A336N560-F1
#
_entry.id   AF-A0A336N560-F1
#
_cell.length_a   1.000
_cell.length_b   1.000
_cell.length_c   1.000
_cell.angle_alpha   90.00
_cell.angle_beta   90.00
_cell.angle_gamma   90.00
#
_symmetry.space_group_name_H-M   'P 1'
#
loop_
_entity.id
_entity.type
_entity.pdbx_description
1 polymer ?
#
loop_
_entity_poly.entity_id
_entity_poly.type
_entity_poly.pdbx_seq_one_letter_code
_entity_poly.pdbx_strand_id
1 'polypeptide(L)'
;MLTALGANLIGNVVKTDQSNAWASFITTPMWLLTGEKQYFSWLPAAGISNADMLDMQRFGTRLAHILTKNQPLDKSLFQNMEAVKIDEKLMMSEKVGHRSFYLWGKLLLKCGQISPRFRKIVLYFYIVFLIILILTVVPLSAVIKRLLKPLLKEKLARQRRYFAEPSGE
;
A
#
# COMPACT_ATOMS: atom_id res chain seq x y z
N MET A 1 -22.17 -1.92 -4.36
CA MET A 1 -23.13 -2.40 -3.35
C MET A 1 -23.38 -1.43 -2.18
N LEU A 2 -22.89 -0.19 -2.19
CA LEU A 2 -23.39 0.90 -1.30
C LEU A 2 -23.98 2.05 -2.13
N THR A 3 -23.37 2.32 -3.29
CA THR A 3 -23.89 3.23 -4.32
C THR A 3 -25.31 2.86 -4.78
N ALA A 4 -25.64 1.57 -4.85
CA ALA A 4 -26.98 1.09 -5.20
C ALA A 4 -28.04 1.42 -4.13
N LEU A 5 -27.61 1.79 -2.91
CA LEU A 5 -28.46 2.23 -1.80
C LEU A 5 -28.43 3.76 -1.64
N GLY A 6 -27.89 4.50 -2.62
CA GLY A 6 -27.78 5.95 -2.55
C GLY A 6 -26.69 6.47 -1.62
N ALA A 7 -25.77 5.63 -1.15
CA ALA A 7 -24.67 6.07 -0.28
C ALA A 7 -23.77 7.07 -1.02
N ASN A 8 -23.53 8.22 -0.40
CA ASN A 8 -22.64 9.25 -0.91
C ASN A 8 -21.24 9.11 -0.30
N LEU A 9 -20.20 9.15 -1.14
CA LEU A 9 -18.82 9.15 -0.66
C LEU A 9 -18.44 10.56 -0.19
N ILE A 10 -18.24 10.70 1.12
CA ILE A 10 -17.91 11.97 1.78
C ILE A 10 -16.41 12.15 2.06
N GLY A 11 -15.59 11.10 1.90
CA GLY A 11 -14.14 11.22 2.08
C GLY A 11 -13.43 9.87 2.09
N ASN A 12 -12.10 9.92 1.89
CA ASN A 12 -11.21 8.77 2.01
C ASN A 12 -10.15 9.07 3.07
N VAL A 13 -9.82 8.08 3.90
CA VAL A 13 -8.73 8.15 4.88
C VAL A 13 -7.86 6.93 4.67
N VAL A 14 -6.56 7.14 4.43
CA VAL A 14 -5.63 6.06 4.09
C VAL A 14 -4.34 6.22 4.88
N LYS A 15 -3.94 5.15 5.56
CA LYS A 15 -2.61 4.96 6.15
C LYS A 15 -1.99 3.71 5.52
N THR A 16 -0.77 3.83 5.05
CA THR A 16 -0.02 2.75 4.40
C THR A 16 1.16 2.31 5.26
N ASP A 17 1.64 1.10 5.01
CA ASP A 17 2.91 0.63 5.57
C ASP A 17 4.05 1.56 5.06
N GLN A 18 4.83 2.08 6.01
CA GLN A 18 5.93 3.02 5.75
C GLN A 18 7.26 2.29 5.53
N SER A 19 7.30 0.97 5.72
CA SER A 19 8.50 0.17 5.54
C SER A 19 8.91 0.14 4.06
N ASN A 20 10.21 0.02 3.83
CA ASN A 20 10.69 -0.17 2.46
C ASN A 20 10.20 -1.52 1.92
N ALA A 21 10.01 -1.61 0.60
CA ALA A 21 9.43 -2.79 -0.03
C ALA A 21 10.15 -4.11 0.28
N TRP A 22 11.46 -4.08 0.57
CA TRP A 22 12.23 -5.26 0.92
C TRP A 22 11.96 -5.71 2.36
N ALA A 23 11.91 -4.78 3.30
CA ALA A 23 11.55 -5.06 4.68
C ALA A 23 10.13 -5.62 4.76
N SER A 24 9.15 -4.97 4.12
CA SER A 24 7.76 -5.44 4.06
C SER A 24 7.64 -6.86 3.49
N PHE A 25 8.45 -7.20 2.48
CA PHE A 25 8.45 -8.55 1.90
C PHE A 25 8.90 -9.64 2.89
N ILE A 26 9.74 -9.31 3.87
CA ILE A 26 10.16 -10.25 4.91
C ILE A 26 9.20 -10.20 6.09
N THR A 27 8.85 -9.00 6.56
CA THR A 27 8.13 -8.80 7.81
C THR A 27 6.66 -9.15 7.70
N THR A 28 6.00 -8.90 6.55
CA THR A 28 4.57 -9.22 6.37
C THR A 28 4.29 -10.74 6.35
N PRO A 29 5.01 -11.58 5.59
CA PRO A 29 4.82 -13.02 5.65
C PRO A 29 5.21 -13.60 7.02
N MET A 30 6.28 -13.09 7.64
CA MET A 30 6.65 -13.52 8.99
C MET A 30 5.54 -13.21 9.99
N TRP A 31 5.00 -11.98 9.98
CA TRP A 31 3.88 -11.61 10.83
C TRP A 31 2.65 -12.50 10.58
N LEU A 32 2.34 -12.82 9.33
CA LEU A 32 1.24 -13.73 8.97
C LEU A 32 1.45 -15.15 9.54
N LEU A 33 2.68 -15.65 9.56
CA LEU A 33 3.02 -17.01 9.97
C LEU A 33 3.24 -17.15 11.48
N THR A 34 3.83 -16.14 12.13
CA THR A 34 4.19 -16.18 13.55
C THR A 34 3.20 -15.46 14.46
N GLY A 35 2.39 -14.55 13.90
CA GLY A 35 1.53 -13.65 14.67
C GLY A 35 2.28 -12.47 15.28
N GLU A 36 3.61 -12.43 15.18
CA GLU A 36 4.44 -11.39 15.79
C GLU A 36 4.74 -10.27 14.80
N LYS A 37 4.21 -9.07 15.08
CA LYS A 37 4.34 -7.89 14.20
C LYS A 37 5.81 -7.44 14.03
N GLN A 38 6.64 -7.66 15.03
CA GLN A 38 8.08 -7.36 15.00
C GLN A 38 8.88 -8.60 15.39
N TYR A 39 8.90 -9.60 14.50
CA TYR A 39 9.64 -10.83 14.72
C TYR A 39 11.17 -10.63 14.74
N PHE A 40 11.68 -9.80 13.83
CA PHE A 40 13.11 -9.45 13.77
C PHE A 40 13.35 -8.07 14.35
N SER A 41 14.18 -7.97 15.39
CA SER A 41 14.51 -6.70 16.04
C SER A 41 15.24 -5.70 15.14
N TRP A 42 15.98 -6.18 14.13
CA TRP A 42 16.72 -5.35 13.18
C TRP A 42 15.90 -4.90 11.96
N LEU A 43 14.68 -5.40 11.79
CA LEU A 43 13.75 -4.97 10.74
C LEU A 43 12.65 -4.07 11.35
N PRO A 44 12.08 -3.15 10.56
CA PRO A 44 10.90 -2.41 11.00
C PRO A 44 9.74 -3.37 11.27
N ALA A 45 8.87 -3.02 12.21
CA ALA A 45 7.63 -3.75 12.43
C ALA A 45 6.79 -3.80 11.14
N ALA A 46 6.13 -4.93 10.88
CA ALA A 46 5.29 -5.11 9.70
C ALA A 46 4.05 -4.18 9.73
N GLY A 47 3.66 -3.64 8.59
CA GLY A 47 2.40 -2.91 8.45
C GLY A 47 2.43 -1.46 8.97
N ILE A 48 1.26 -0.94 9.32
CA ILE A 48 1.11 0.47 9.73
C ILE A 48 1.78 0.69 11.09
N SER A 49 2.56 1.77 11.20
CA SER A 49 3.26 2.15 12.43
C SER A 49 2.28 2.50 13.56
N ASN A 50 2.70 2.35 14.82
CA ASN A 50 1.87 2.76 15.97
C ASN A 50 1.58 4.27 15.93
N ALA A 51 2.55 5.08 15.49
CA ALA A 51 2.36 6.52 15.32
C ALA A 51 1.26 6.83 14.29
N ASP A 52 1.26 6.16 13.14
CA ASP A 52 0.21 6.35 12.12
C ASP A 52 -1.15 5.84 12.58
N MET A 53 -1.20 4.77 13.39
CA MET A 53 -2.44 4.30 14.00
C MET A 53 -2.98 5.29 15.03
N LEU A 54 -2.13 5.89 15.86
CA LEU A 54 -2.54 6.93 16.81
C LEU A 54 -2.98 8.20 16.09
N ASP A 55 -2.30 8.57 15.00
CA ASP A 55 -2.66 9.72 14.17
C ASP A 55 -4.05 9.60 13.55
N MET A 56 -4.59 8.38 13.35
CA MET A 56 -5.97 8.18 12.89
C MET A 56 -7.02 8.82 13.82
N GLN A 57 -6.68 9.02 15.10
CA GLN A 57 -7.56 9.66 16.07
C GLN A 57 -8.02 11.05 15.60
N ARG A 58 -7.17 11.81 14.88
CA ARG A 58 -7.52 13.15 14.39
C ARG A 58 -8.76 13.16 13.49
N PHE A 59 -8.91 12.13 12.65
CA PHE A 59 -10.06 12.00 11.75
C PHE A 59 -11.31 11.62 12.53
N GLY A 60 -11.18 10.73 13.53
CA GLY A 60 -12.26 10.37 14.45
C GLY A 60 -12.76 11.57 15.24
N THR A 61 -11.85 12.37 15.82
CA THR A 61 -12.18 13.59 16.56
C THR A 61 -12.89 14.62 15.67
N ARG A 62 -12.41 14.82 14.43
CA ARG A 62 -13.07 15.71 13.47
C ARG A 62 -14.48 15.24 13.14
N LEU A 63 -14.66 13.96 12.83
CA LEU A 63 -15.96 13.38 12.52
C LEU A 63 -16.93 13.51 13.70
N ALA A 64 -16.48 13.16 14.92
CA ALA A 64 -17.27 13.31 16.13
C ALA A 64 -17.73 14.76 16.33
N HIS A 65 -16.83 15.74 16.19
CA HIS A 65 -17.18 17.16 16.30
C HIS A 65 -18.25 17.61 15.29
N ILE A 66 -18.16 17.18 14.03
CA ILE A 66 -19.16 17.48 12.98
C ILE A 66 -20.52 16.87 13.35
N LEU A 67 -20.53 15.62 13.80
CA LEU A 67 -21.74 14.92 14.23
C LEU A 67 -22.38 15.58 15.45
N THR A 68 -21.60 15.95 16.47
CA THR A 68 -22.10 16.62 17.68
C THR A 68 -22.69 17.99 17.37
N LYS A 69 -22.14 18.73 16.39
CA LYS A 69 -22.68 20.02 15.94
C LYS A 69 -23.82 19.88 14.92
N ASN A 70 -24.23 18.66 14.59
CA ASN A 70 -25.23 18.36 13.57
C ASN A 70 -24.94 19.07 12.24
N GLN A 71 -23.65 19.18 11.89
CA GLN A 71 -23.20 19.79 10.64
C GLN A 71 -23.29 18.77 9.50
N PRO A 72 -23.50 19.22 8.24
CA PRO A 72 -23.61 18.32 7.11
C PRO A 72 -22.31 17.52 6.90
N LEU A 73 -22.46 16.23 6.60
CA LEU A 73 -21.36 15.37 6.18
C LEU A 73 -21.18 15.49 4.67
N ASP A 74 -20.24 16.35 4.27
CA ASP A 74 -19.89 16.56 2.85
C ASP A 74 -18.40 16.26 2.60
N LYS A 75 -17.97 16.52 1.36
CA LYS A 75 -16.59 16.25 0.91
C LYS A 75 -15.54 17.14 1.58
N SER A 76 -15.94 18.18 2.31
CA SER A 76 -15.03 19.06 3.06
C SER A 76 -14.59 18.47 4.40
N LEU A 77 -15.21 17.37 4.85
CA LEU A 77 -15.03 16.76 6.17
C LEU A 77 -13.55 16.59 6.58
N PHE A 78 -12.71 16.12 5.66
CA PHE A 78 -11.28 15.87 5.87
C PHE A 78 -10.36 16.78 5.03
N GLN A 79 -10.89 17.90 4.52
CA GLN A 79 -10.12 18.83 3.70
C GLN A 79 -8.94 19.39 4.48
N ASN A 80 -7.76 19.46 3.84
CA ASN A 80 -6.50 19.93 4.41
C ASN A 80 -5.97 19.14 5.62
N MET A 81 -6.52 17.94 5.90
CA MET A 81 -6.07 17.08 6.98
C MET A 81 -5.08 15.99 6.53
N GLU A 82 -4.49 16.11 5.34
CA GLU A 82 -3.61 15.08 4.74
C GLU A 82 -4.19 13.66 4.85
N ALA A 83 -5.49 13.50 4.66
CA ALA A 83 -6.20 12.24 4.88
C ALA A 83 -5.76 11.11 3.96
N VAL A 84 -5.21 11.46 2.79
CA VAL A 84 -4.66 10.53 1.81
C VAL A 84 -3.32 11.05 1.33
N LYS A 85 -2.28 10.22 1.46
CA LYS A 85 -0.99 10.43 0.80
C LYS A 85 -0.95 9.49 -0.41
N ILE A 86 -1.03 10.06 -1.61
CA ILE A 86 -1.00 9.27 -2.84
C ILE A 86 0.44 8.87 -3.13
N ASP A 87 0.72 7.58 -3.10
CA ASP A 87 1.93 7.02 -3.67
C ASP A 87 1.60 6.51 -5.08
N GLU A 88 2.00 7.28 -6.09
CA GLU A 88 1.76 6.97 -7.51
C GLU A 88 2.35 5.60 -7.90
N LYS A 89 3.48 5.22 -7.28
CA LYS A 89 4.12 3.93 -7.54
C LYS A 89 3.26 2.79 -7.00
N LEU A 90 2.71 2.95 -5.79
CA LEU A 90 1.78 1.97 -5.23
C LEU A 90 0.53 1.85 -6.11
N MET A 91 -0.10 2.96 -6.50
CA MET A 91 -1.30 2.94 -7.34
C MET A 91 -1.07 2.21 -8.67
N MET A 92 0.04 2.49 -9.36
CA MET A 92 0.37 1.83 -10.62
C MET A 92 0.67 0.34 -10.42
N SER A 93 1.42 0.00 -9.35
CA SER A 93 1.73 -1.39 -9.02
C SER A 93 0.49 -2.19 -8.65
N GLU A 94 -0.47 -1.57 -7.95
CA GLU A 94 -1.73 -2.19 -7.54
C GLU A 94 -2.63 -2.46 -8.75
N LYS A 95 -2.72 -1.52 -9.69
CA LYS A 95 -3.49 -1.72 -10.92
C LYS A 95 -2.96 -2.89 -11.76
N VAL A 96 -1.64 -2.99 -11.90
CA VAL A 96 -0.98 -4.09 -12.61
C VAL A 96 -1.15 -5.40 -11.85
N GLY A 97 -0.92 -5.38 -10.54
CA GLY A 97 -1.09 -6.52 -9.65
C GLY A 97 -2.51 -7.07 -9.71
N HIS A 98 -3.52 -6.22 -9.51
CA HIS A 98 -4.94 -6.57 -9.56
C HIS A 98 -5.30 -7.25 -10.89
N ARG A 99 -4.87 -6.69 -12.02
CA ARG A 99 -5.10 -7.29 -13.35
C ARG A 99 -4.43 -8.66 -13.47
N SER A 100 -3.20 -8.79 -13.00
CA SER A 100 -2.47 -10.06 -13.00
C SER A 100 -3.20 -11.11 -12.16
N PHE A 101 -3.53 -10.80 -10.90
CA PHE A 101 -4.27 -11.68 -9.99
C PHE A 101 -5.64 -12.07 -10.54
N TYR A 102 -6.36 -11.14 -11.19
CA TYR A 102 -7.64 -11.43 -11.82
C TYR A 102 -7.50 -12.46 -12.96
N LEU A 103 -6.52 -12.27 -13.84
CA LEU A 103 -6.25 -13.19 -14.96
C LEU A 103 -5.83 -14.58 -14.45
N TRP A 104 -4.87 -14.62 -13.53
CA TRP A 104 -4.38 -15.86 -12.94
C TRP A 104 -5.45 -16.57 -12.12
N GLY A 105 -6.27 -15.83 -11.36
CA GLY A 105 -7.41 -16.38 -10.64
C GLY A 105 -8.43 -17.01 -11.58
N LYS A 106 -8.78 -16.33 -12.68
CA LYS A 106 -9.68 -16.87 -13.71
C LYS A 106 -9.11 -18.11 -14.40
N LEU A 107 -7.80 -18.13 -14.67
CA LEU A 107 -7.12 -19.29 -15.23
C LEU A 107 -7.17 -20.48 -14.25
N LEU A 108 -6.80 -20.26 -12.98
CA LEU A 108 -6.80 -21.28 -11.93
C LEU A 108 -8.20 -21.87 -11.70
N LEU A 109 -9.24 -21.03 -11.72
CA LEU A 109 -10.63 -21.46 -11.64
C LEU A 109 -11.00 -22.40 -12.80
N LYS A 110 -10.66 -22.03 -14.04
CA LYS A 110 -10.89 -22.88 -15.22
C LYS A 110 -10.10 -24.19 -15.17
N CYS A 111 -8.83 -24.13 -14.78
CA CYS A 111 -8.00 -25.34 -14.60
C CYS A 111 -8.58 -26.27 -13.53
N GLY A 112 -9.19 -25.72 -12.47
CA GLY A 112 -9.90 -26.46 -11.43
C GLY A 112 -11.14 -27.21 -11.92
N GLN A 113 -11.85 -26.66 -12.91
CA GLN A 113 -13.01 -27.32 -13.52
C GLN A 113 -12.61 -28.51 -14.40
N ILE A 114 -11.41 -28.48 -15.00
CA ILE A 114 -10.89 -29.57 -15.84
C ILE A 114 -10.36 -30.72 -14.97
N SER A 115 -9.50 -30.43 -13.99
CA SER A 115 -8.95 -31.44 -13.09
C SER A 115 -8.38 -30.84 -11.81
N PRO A 116 -8.68 -31.42 -10.63
CA PRO A 116 -8.05 -31.01 -9.37
C PRO A 116 -6.52 -31.10 -9.37
N ARG A 117 -5.93 -32.07 -10.09
CA ARG A 117 -4.46 -32.24 -10.18
C ARG A 117 -3.83 -31.16 -11.04
N PHE A 118 -4.45 -30.82 -12.17
CA PHE A 118 -3.99 -29.77 -13.06
C PHE A 118 -4.01 -28.40 -12.38
N ARG A 119 -5.06 -28.10 -11.60
CA ARG A 119 -5.10 -26.88 -10.76
C ARG A 119 -3.91 -26.80 -9.82
N LYS A 120 -3.52 -27.90 -9.15
CA LYS A 120 -2.37 -27.91 -8.24
C LYS A 120 -1.07 -27.58 -8.97
N ILE A 121 -0.83 -28.18 -10.15
CA ILE A 121 0.37 -27.92 -10.95
C ILE A 121 0.45 -26.44 -11.35
N VAL A 122 -0.64 -25.89 -11.89
CA VAL A 122 -0.69 -24.46 -12.29
C VAL A 122 -0.54 -23.55 -11.08
N LEU A 123 -1.07 -23.92 -9.91
CA LEU A 123 -0.90 -23.17 -8.68
C LEU A 123 0.56 -23.14 -8.21
N TYR A 124 1.26 -24.28 -8.23
CA TYR A 124 2.69 -24.31 -7.90
C TYR A 124 3.51 -23.45 -8.85
N PHE A 125 3.24 -23.55 -10.16
CA PHE A 125 3.87 -22.68 -11.16
C PHE A 125 3.62 -21.20 -10.86
N TYR A 126 2.37 -20.84 -10.52
CA TYR A 126 2.01 -19.47 -10.19
C TYR A 126 2.73 -18.95 -8.93
N ILE A 127 2.85 -19.78 -7.89
CA ILE A 127 3.61 -19.44 -6.68
C ILE A 127 5.08 -19.17 -7.01
N VAL A 128 5.72 -20.08 -7.76
CA VAL A 128 7.12 -19.92 -8.18
C VAL A 128 7.30 -18.65 -9.01
N PHE A 129 6.38 -18.39 -9.95
CA PHE A 129 6.37 -17.16 -10.75
C PHE A 129 6.30 -15.90 -9.87
N LEU A 130 5.42 -15.87 -8.88
CA LEU A 130 5.30 -14.73 -7.96
C LEU A 130 6.58 -14.52 -7.14
N ILE A 131 7.19 -15.60 -6.64
CA ILE A 131 8.45 -15.51 -5.89
C ILE A 131 9.56 -14.94 -6.78
N ILE A 132 9.71 -15.43 -8.01
CA ILE A 132 10.70 -14.92 -8.97
C ILE A 132 10.44 -13.44 -9.30
N LEU A 133 9.18 -13.06 -9.52
CA LEU A 133 8.80 -11.67 -9.79
C LEU A 133 9.23 -10.76 -8.64
N ILE A 134 8.99 -11.16 -7.39
CA ILE A 134 9.36 -10.34 -6.24
C ILE A 134 10.89 -10.26 -6.10
N LEU A 135 11.59 -11.40 -6.21
CA LEU A 135 13.04 -11.45 -6.16
C LEU A 135 13.74 -10.67 -7.28
N THR A 136 13.06 -10.39 -8.40
CA THR A 136 13.61 -9.60 -9.52
C THR A 136 13.24 -8.12 -9.44
N VAL A 137 11.98 -7.79 -9.11
CA VAL A 137 11.50 -6.39 -9.03
C VAL A 137 12.20 -5.62 -7.92
N VAL A 138 12.44 -6.24 -6.76
CA VAL A 138 13.12 -5.59 -5.64
C VAL A 138 14.54 -5.12 -6.00
N PRO A 139 15.48 -5.99 -6.44
CA PRO A 139 16.82 -5.55 -6.82
C PRO A 139 16.80 -4.63 -8.04
N LEU A 140 15.93 -4.87 -9.02
CA LEU A 140 15.79 -3.97 -10.17
C LEU A 140 15.43 -2.55 -9.73
N SER A 141 14.49 -2.40 -8.78
CA SER A 141 14.11 -1.10 -8.26
C SER A 141 15.24 -0.41 -7.49
N ALA A 142 16.07 -1.15 -6.78
CA ALA A 142 17.25 -0.63 -6.08
C ALA A 142 18.33 -0.18 -7.06
N VAL A 143 18.57 -0.95 -8.12
CA VAL A 143 19.52 -0.63 -9.19
C VAL A 143 19.09 0.61 -9.96
N ILE A 144 17.81 0.71 -10.37
CA ILE A 144 17.26 1.90 -11.03
C ILE A 144 17.44 3.14 -10.13
N LYS A 145 17.08 3.04 -8.84
CA LYS A 145 17.29 4.13 -7.88
C LYS A 145 18.77 4.51 -7.79
N ARG A 146 19.69 3.55 -7.77
CA ARG A 146 21.15 3.78 -7.68
C ARG A 146 21.71 4.43 -8.94
N LEU A 147 21.25 4.01 -10.13
CA LEU A 147 21.66 4.54 -11.43
C LEU A 147 21.11 5.95 -11.71
N LEU A 148 19.88 6.24 -11.28
CA LEU A 148 19.26 7.55 -11.42
C LEU A 148 19.74 8.55 -10.34
N LYS A 149 20.25 8.06 -9.21
CA LYS A 149 20.80 8.90 -8.12
C LYS A 149 21.86 9.91 -8.59
N PRO A 150 22.91 9.55 -9.36
CA PRO A 150 23.91 10.52 -9.80
C PRO A 150 23.35 11.58 -10.75
N LEU A 151 22.43 11.23 -11.65
CA LEU A 151 21.86 12.14 -12.65
C LEU A 151 20.81 13.10 -12.07
N LEU A 152 20.13 12.70 -10.99
CA LEU A 152 19.07 13.49 -10.37
C LEU A 152 19.49 14.17 -9.05
N LYS A 153 20.76 14.07 -8.63
CA LYS A 153 21.28 14.71 -7.40
C LYS A 153 20.95 16.20 -7.34
N GLU A 154 21.14 16.93 -8.43
CA GLU A 154 20.86 18.38 -8.47
C GLU A 154 19.37 18.71 -8.51
N LYS A 155 18.55 17.92 -9.21
CA LYS A 155 17.09 18.14 -9.27
C LYS A 155 16.39 17.73 -7.97
N LEU A 156 16.80 16.62 -7.33
CA LEU A 156 16.28 16.23 -6.01
C LEU A 156 16.72 17.18 -4.90
N ALA A 157 17.94 17.75 -4.93
CA ALA A 157 18.35 18.76 -3.97
C ALA A 157 17.53 20.05 -4.10
N ARG A 158 17.18 20.44 -5.34
CA ARG A 158 16.34 21.61 -5.62
C ARG A 158 14.87 21.39 -5.23
N GLN A 159 14.33 20.20 -5.48
CA GLN A 159 12.98 19.83 -5.06
C GLN A 159 12.87 19.64 -3.54
N ARG A 160 13.87 19.06 -2.87
CA ARG A 160 13.89 18.99 -1.39
C ARG A 160 13.86 20.36 -0.74
N ARG A 161 14.65 21.33 -1.24
CA ARG A 161 14.60 22.71 -0.73
C ARG A 161 13.26 23.40 -0.97
N TYR A 162 12.57 23.06 -2.06
CA TYR A 162 11.26 23.64 -2.39
C TYR A 162 10.10 23.01 -1.58
N PHE A 163 10.16 21.70 -1.31
CA PHE A 163 9.15 21.00 -0.49
C PHE A 163 9.44 21.04 1.02
N ALA A 164 10.64 21.45 1.42
CA ALA A 164 11.01 21.68 2.81
C ALA A 164 10.67 23.10 3.30
N GLU A 165 9.92 23.91 2.56
CA GLU A 165 9.36 25.13 3.14
C GLU A 165 7.85 25.23 2.84
N PRO A 166 7.03 25.62 3.84
CA PRO A 166 7.42 26.26 5.10
C PRO A 166 7.74 25.27 6.25
N SER A 167 7.72 23.96 6.01
CA SER A 167 7.82 22.92 7.04
C SER A 167 9.18 22.21 7.08
N GLY A 168 10.28 22.97 7.03
CA GLY A 168 11.66 22.43 7.02
C GLY A 168 11.92 21.45 8.16
N GLU A 169 12.88 20.55 7.95
CA GLU A 169 13.26 19.48 8.89
C GLU A 169 13.33 19.92 10.36
#